data_AF-A0A954S4B7-F1
#
_entry.id   AF-A0A954S4B7-F1
#
_cell.length_a   1.000
_cell.length_b   1.000
_cell.length_c   1.000
_cell.angle_alpha   90.00
_cell.angle_beta   90.00
_cell.angle_gamma   90.00
#
_symmetry.space_group_name_H-M   'P 1'
#
loop_
_entity.id
_entity.type
_entity.pdbx_description
1 polymer ?
#
loop_
_entity_poly.entity_id
_entity_poly.type
_entity_poly.pdbx_seq_one_letter_code
_entity_poly.pdbx_strand_id
1 'polypeptide(L)'
;MTNIRQPRLESVNGLLDKLTQVNRLAHHARHDADRRRFFKNKNELISFAITKLEECCRYSYQAFDDGRVMVVVAISGAKTRTFHQPFEKLSVSAQTRVYNAIGTPAASRAAVA
;
A
#
# COMPACT_ATOMS: atom_id res chain seq x y z
N MET A 1 18.63 -10.39 -25.41
CA MET A 1 17.49 -10.45 -24.47
C MET A 1 18.03 -10.20 -23.08
N THR A 2 18.01 -8.95 -22.63
CA THR A 2 18.75 -8.52 -21.44
C THR A 2 18.02 -8.96 -20.17
N ASN A 3 18.74 -9.70 -19.34
CA ASN A 3 18.31 -10.44 -18.17
C ASN A 3 18.00 -9.49 -16.97
N ILE A 4 17.07 -8.55 -17.14
CA ILE A 4 16.82 -7.43 -16.20
C ILE A 4 15.84 -7.80 -15.07
N ARG A 5 15.20 -8.99 -15.07
CA ARG A 5 13.96 -9.17 -14.30
C ARG A 5 14.02 -10.01 -13.02
N GLN A 6 14.98 -10.91 -12.83
CA GLN A 6 14.93 -11.86 -11.71
C GLN A 6 15.21 -11.24 -10.32
N PRO A 7 16.31 -10.50 -10.07
CA PRO A 7 16.61 -9.98 -8.73
C PRO A 7 15.60 -8.91 -8.27
N ARG A 8 15.01 -8.17 -9.22
CA ARG A 8 13.95 -7.20 -8.92
C ARG A 8 12.63 -7.89 -8.57
N LEU A 9 12.27 -8.97 -9.27
CA LEU A 9 11.08 -9.75 -8.98
C LEU A 9 11.18 -10.46 -7.61
N GLU A 10 12.34 -11.02 -7.27
CA GLU A 10 12.61 -11.61 -5.95
C GLU A 10 12.48 -10.57 -4.83
N SER A 11 13.02 -9.37 -5.05
CA SER A 11 12.91 -8.25 -4.11
C SER A 11 11.43 -7.83 -3.90
N VAL A 12 10.64 -7.77 -4.98
CA VAL A 12 9.21 -7.45 -4.91
C VAL A 12 8.45 -8.58 -4.18
N ASN A 13 8.73 -9.84 -4.48
CA ASN A 13 8.06 -10.98 -3.84
C ASN A 13 8.38 -11.07 -2.34
N GLY A 14 9.64 -10.85 -1.95
CA GLY A 14 10.03 -10.80 -0.54
C GLY A 14 9.32 -9.66 0.22
N LEU A 15 9.15 -8.50 -0.43
CA LEU A 15 8.35 -7.41 0.12
C LEU A 15 6.87 -7.79 0.28
N LEU A 16 6.28 -8.42 -0.74
CA LEU A 16 4.88 -8.87 -0.73
C LEU A 16 4.61 -9.87 0.39
N ASP A 17 5.53 -10.82 0.62
CA ASP A 17 5.43 -11.80 1.68
C ASP A 17 5.54 -11.15 3.06
N LYS A 18 6.49 -10.23 3.24
CA LYS A 18 6.61 -9.45 4.48
C LYS A 18 5.36 -8.60 4.74
N LEU A 19 4.84 -7.92 3.72
CA LEU A 19 3.60 -7.13 3.81
C LEU A 19 2.41 -8.00 4.23
N THR A 20 2.30 -9.19 3.66
CA THR A 20 1.22 -10.13 3.96
C THR A 20 1.32 -10.65 5.39
N GLN A 21 2.53 -10.98 5.84
CA GLN A 21 2.79 -11.40 7.20
C GLN A 21 2.46 -10.28 8.20
N VAL A 22 2.97 -9.07 8.01
CA VAL A 22 2.73 -7.94 8.91
C VAL A 22 1.25 -7.55 8.92
N ASN A 23 0.57 -7.59 7.77
CA ASN A 23 -0.88 -7.34 7.70
C ASN A 23 -1.66 -8.40 8.51
N ARG A 24 -1.33 -9.69 8.37
CA ARG A 24 -1.93 -10.75 9.17
C ARG A 24 -1.69 -10.52 10.67
N LEU A 25 -0.45 -10.19 11.07
CA LEU A 25 -0.12 -9.88 12.47
C LEU A 25 -0.90 -8.67 13.00
N ALA A 26 -1.07 -7.62 12.18
CA ALA A 26 -1.83 -6.44 12.57
C ALA A 26 -3.31 -6.75 12.85
N HIS A 27 -3.92 -7.68 12.08
CA HIS A 27 -5.32 -8.07 12.27
C HIS A 27 -5.55 -9.07 13.42
N HIS A 28 -4.52 -9.85 13.80
CA HIS A 28 -4.63 -10.85 14.88
C HIS A 28 -3.94 -10.46 16.19
N ALA A 29 -3.32 -9.28 16.26
CA ALA A 29 -2.70 -8.79 17.48
C ALA A 29 -3.73 -8.62 18.60
N ARG A 30 -3.51 -9.31 19.72
CA ARG A 30 -4.39 -9.26 20.90
C ARG A 30 -4.21 -7.99 21.73
N HIS A 31 -3.05 -7.36 21.62
CA HIS A 31 -2.71 -6.13 22.34
C HIS A 31 -2.70 -4.94 21.40
N ASP A 32 -3.33 -3.84 21.83
CA ASP A 32 -3.44 -2.63 21.02
C ASP A 32 -2.09 -2.00 20.68
N ALA A 33 -1.11 -2.09 21.58
CA ALA A 33 0.24 -1.59 21.32
C ALA A 33 0.90 -2.31 20.13
N ASP A 34 0.81 -3.64 20.11
CA ASP A 34 1.33 -4.46 19.01
C ASP A 34 0.55 -4.23 17.73
N ARG A 35 -0.78 -4.15 17.82
CA ARG A 35 -1.65 -3.83 16.68
C ARG A 35 -1.22 -2.52 16.01
N ARG A 36 -1.05 -1.45 16.79
CA ARG A 36 -0.58 -0.14 16.30
C ARG A 36 0.81 -0.24 15.67
N ARG A 37 1.73 -0.97 16.30
CA ARG A 37 3.09 -1.18 15.78
C ARG A 37 3.07 -1.92 14.44
N PHE A 38 2.30 -2.99 14.31
CA PHE A 38 2.20 -3.73 13.04
C PHE A 38 1.53 -2.91 11.94
N PHE A 39 0.48 -2.13 12.24
CA PHE A 39 -0.09 -1.21 11.26
C PHE A 39 0.90 -0.13 10.83
N LYS A 40 1.71 0.42 11.75
CA LYS A 40 2.79 1.34 11.40
C LYS A 40 3.80 0.70 10.45
N ASN A 41 4.29 -0.49 10.79
CA ASN A 41 5.23 -1.24 9.94
C ASN A 41 4.65 -1.54 8.56
N LYS A 42 3.37 -1.91 8.49
CA LYS A 42 2.66 -2.12 7.22
C LYS A 42 2.67 -0.84 6.38
N ASN A 43 2.32 0.31 6.97
CA ASN A 43 2.25 1.57 6.24
C ASN A 43 3.62 2.04 5.73
N GLU A 44 4.68 1.81 6.51
CA GLU A 44 6.07 2.07 6.10
C GLU A 44 6.48 1.19 4.91
N LEU A 45 6.15 -0.10 4.95
CA LEU A 45 6.45 -1.03 3.85
C LEU A 45 5.67 -0.69 2.57
N ILE A 46 4.40 -0.27 2.68
CA ILE A 46 3.64 0.17 1.50
C ILE A 46 4.22 1.48 0.97
N SER A 47 4.60 2.41 1.85
CA SER A 47 5.27 3.66 1.44
C SER A 47 6.58 3.39 0.70
N PHE A 48 7.36 2.41 1.18
CA PHE A 48 8.56 1.94 0.50
C PHE A 48 8.23 1.37 -0.89
N ALA A 49 7.20 0.51 -0.99
CA ALA A 49 6.78 -0.06 -2.27
C ALA A 49 6.42 1.04 -3.28
N ILE A 50 5.60 2.01 -2.89
CA ILE A 50 5.20 3.14 -3.74
C ILE A 50 6.41 3.94 -4.22
N THR A 51 7.37 4.21 -3.32
CA THR A 51 8.49 5.11 -3.62
C THR A 51 9.63 4.45 -4.38
N LYS A 52 9.88 3.15 -4.16
CA LYS A 52 11.01 2.41 -4.73
C LYS A 52 10.60 1.44 -5.84
N LEU A 53 9.34 1.02 -5.87
CA LEU A 53 8.78 0.04 -6.79
C LEU A 53 7.54 0.59 -7.50
N GLU A 54 7.52 1.89 -7.78
CA GLU A 54 6.38 2.60 -8.38
C GLU A 54 5.84 1.91 -9.65
N GLU A 55 6.72 1.41 -10.52
CA GLU A 55 6.33 0.73 -11.75
C GLU A 55 5.46 -0.53 -11.51
N CYS A 56 5.62 -1.16 -10.34
CA CYS A 56 4.86 -2.33 -9.91
C CYS A 56 3.55 -1.96 -9.21
N CYS A 57 3.32 -0.68 -8.93
CA CYS A 57 2.20 -0.22 -8.13
C CYS A 57 1.08 0.35 -9.00
N ARG A 58 -0.16 0.01 -8.65
CA ARG A 58 -1.38 0.64 -9.17
C ARG A 58 -2.23 1.10 -8.00
N TYR A 59 -2.93 2.22 -8.19
CA TYR A 59 -3.63 2.91 -7.12
C TYR A 59 -5.10 3.05 -7.46
N SER A 60 -5.95 2.91 -6.45
CA SER A 60 -7.34 3.35 -6.48
C SER A 60 -7.76 3.80 -5.08
N TYR A 61 -8.96 4.36 -4.97
CA TYR A 61 -9.58 4.63 -3.68
C TYR A 61 -10.76 3.69 -3.46
N GLN A 62 -10.96 3.28 -2.21
CA GLN A 62 -12.14 2.54 -1.78
C GLN A 62 -12.78 3.27 -0.61
N ALA A 63 -14.06 3.62 -0.78
CA ALA A 63 -14.91 4.11 0.29
C ALA A 63 -15.50 2.93 1.08
N PHE A 64 -15.70 3.15 2.38
CA PHE A 64 -16.34 2.22 3.31
C PHE A 64 -17.60 2.88 3.88
N ASP A 65 -18.55 2.06 4.32
CA ASP A 65 -19.86 2.51 4.82
C ASP A 65 -19.78 3.47 6.01
N ASP A 66 -18.67 3.44 6.76
CA ASP A 66 -18.40 4.34 7.87
C ASP A 66 -17.79 5.70 7.45
N GLY A 67 -17.82 6.01 6.14
CA GLY A 67 -17.33 7.26 5.58
C GLY A 67 -15.81 7.35 5.43
N ARG A 68 -15.06 6.30 5.78
CA ARG A 68 -13.62 6.25 5.53
C ARG A 68 -13.34 6.00 4.05
N VAL A 69 -12.30 6.68 3.55
CA VAL A 69 -11.75 6.41 2.22
C VAL A 69 -10.30 5.96 2.39
N MET A 70 -9.99 4.78 1.90
CA MET A 70 -8.64 4.21 1.96
C MET A 70 -8.03 4.19 0.56
N VAL A 71 -6.73 4.45 0.48
CA VAL A 71 -5.98 4.13 -0.74
C VAL A 71 -5.81 2.63 -0.82
N VAL A 72 -6.13 2.07 -1.98
CA VAL A 72 -5.87 0.68 -2.34
C VAL A 72 -4.63 0.67 -3.22
N VAL A 73 -3.60 -0.05 -2.75
CA VAL A 73 -2.34 -0.19 -3.47
C VAL A 73 -2.23 -1.63 -3.94
N ALA A 74 -2.34 -1.83 -5.25
CA ALA A 74 -2.07 -3.12 -5.89
C ALA A 74 -0.59 -3.17 -6.27
N ILE A 75 0.14 -4.14 -5.72
CA ILE A 75 1.58 -4.34 -5.98
C ILE A 75 1.74 -5.64 -6.77
N SER A 76 2.29 -5.54 -7.98
CA SER A 76 2.49 -6.66 -8.90
C SER A 76 3.90 -7.23 -8.79
N GLY A 77 4.00 -8.43 -8.21
CA GLY A 77 5.18 -9.31 -8.28
C GLY A 77 4.85 -10.57 -9.11
N ALA A 78 5.18 -11.76 -8.59
CA ALA A 78 4.71 -13.03 -9.16
C ALA A 78 3.18 -13.19 -9.04
N LYS A 79 2.58 -12.57 -8.02
CA LYS A 79 1.12 -12.42 -7.86
C LYS A 79 0.84 -10.97 -7.47
N THR A 80 -0.25 -10.41 -7.96
CA THR A 80 -0.72 -9.10 -7.52
C THR A 80 -1.37 -9.23 -6.14
N ARG A 81 -0.97 -8.39 -5.20
CA ARG A 81 -1.62 -8.29 -3.88
C ARG A 81 -2.07 -6.86 -3.65
N THR A 82 -3.24 -6.71 -3.04
CA THR A 82 -3.85 -5.42 -2.72
C THR A 82 -3.74 -5.14 -1.24
N PHE A 83 -3.42 -3.88 -0.92
CA PHE A 83 -3.32 -3.42 0.46
C PHE A 83 -4.08 -2.12 0.64
N HIS A 84 -4.94 -2.11 1.65
CA HIS A 84 -5.70 -0.94 2.06
C HIS A 84 -4.97 -0.23 3.20
N GLN A 85 -4.83 1.09 3.07
CA GLN A 85 -4.40 1.94 4.18
C GLN A 85 -4.99 3.36 4.03
N PRO A 86 -5.04 4.14 5.12
CA PRO A 86 -5.38 5.55 5.02
C PRO A 86 -4.29 6.33 4.27
N PHE A 87 -4.69 7.26 3.40
CA PHE A 87 -3.75 8.03 2.57
C PHE A 87 -2.78 8.87 3.42
N GLU A 88 -3.26 9.46 4.51
CA GLU A 88 -2.49 10.28 5.42
C GLU A 88 -1.45 9.51 6.25
N LYS A 89 -1.52 8.17 6.26
CA LYS A 89 -0.55 7.31 6.95
C LYS A 89 0.62 6.90 6.06
N LEU A 90 0.61 7.27 4.78
CA LEU A 90 1.75 7.14 3.89
C LEU A 90 2.85 8.14 4.23
N SER A 91 4.09 7.83 3.87
CA SER A 91 5.16 8.83 3.85
C SER A 91 4.82 9.95 2.86
N VAL A 92 5.32 11.17 3.10
CA VAL A 92 5.07 12.33 2.23
C VAL A 92 5.42 12.03 0.77
N SER A 93 6.56 11.39 0.52
CA SER A 93 6.96 11.02 -0.85
C SER A 93 6.02 10.00 -1.50
N ALA A 94 5.46 9.07 -0.74
CA ALA A 94 4.47 8.13 -1.26
C ALA A 94 3.12 8.84 -1.53
N GLN A 95 2.70 9.76 -0.65
CA GLN A 95 1.51 10.59 -0.86
C GLN A 95 1.61 11.40 -2.15
N THR A 96 2.75 12.06 -2.41
CA THR A 96 2.97 12.83 -3.65
C THR A 96 2.83 11.97 -4.90
N ARG A 97 3.35 10.73 -4.89
CA ARG A 97 3.24 9.82 -6.05
C ARG A 97 1.81 9.39 -6.30
N VAL A 98 1.08 9.02 -5.25
CA VAL A 98 -0.34 8.66 -5.37
C VAL A 98 -1.17 9.87 -5.82
N TYR A 99 -0.92 11.05 -5.26
CA TYR A 99 -1.58 12.30 -5.65
C TYR A 99 -1.38 12.61 -7.14
N ASN A 100 -0.15 12.53 -7.63
CA ASN A 100 0.14 12.79 -9.03
C ASN A 100 -0.51 11.76 -9.97
N ALA A 101 -0.75 10.54 -9.48
CA ALA A 101 -1.33 9.47 -10.27
C ALA A 101 -2.87 9.47 -10.30
N ILE A 102 -3.52 9.70 -9.16
CA ILE A 102 -4.98 9.54 -9.00
C ILE A 102 -5.66 10.65 -8.16
N GLY A 103 -4.95 11.72 -7.81
CA GLY A 103 -5.48 12.82 -7.00
C GLY A 103 -5.55 12.50 -5.50
N THR A 104 -6.38 13.23 -4.75
CA THR A 104 -6.57 13.01 -3.30
C THR A 104 -7.85 12.21 -2.99
N PRO A 105 -7.97 11.63 -1.78
CA PRO A 105 -9.20 11.00 -1.34
C PRO A 105 -10.39 11.98 -1.29
N ALA A 106 -10.15 13.26 -1.02
CA ALA A 106 -11.18 14.29 -0.99
C ALA A 106 -11.69 14.62 -2.40
N ALA A 107 -10.76 14.74 -3.37
CA ALA A 107 -11.11 14.89 -4.78
C ALA A 107 -11.93 13.72 -5.32
N SER A 108 -11.69 12.50 -4.83
CA SER A 108 -12.42 11.30 -5.22
C SER A 108 -13.83 11.21 -4.64
N ARG A 109 -14.10 11.78 -3.45
CA ARG A 109 -15.46 11.85 -2.88
C ARG A 109 -16.36 12.80 -3.67
N ALA A 110 -15.80 13.89 -4.21
CA ALA A 110 -16.54 14.86 -5.00
C ALA A 110 -16.87 14.38 -6.42
N ALA A 111 -16.16 13.37 -6.94
CA ALA A 111 -16.40 12.81 -8.28
C ALA A 111 -17.52 11.74 -8.32
N VAL A 112 -18.01 11.30 -7.15
CA VAL A 112 -19.04 10.27 -7.00
C VAL A 112 -20.38 10.85 -6.51
N ALA A 113 -20.38 12.12 -6.07
CA ALA A 113 -21.58 12.87 -5.67
C ALA A 113 -22.16 13.63 -6.87
#